data_AF-A0A8B6HA01-F1
#
_entry.id   AF-A0A8B6HA01-F1
#
_cell.length_a   1.000
_cell.length_b   1.000
_cell.length_c   1.000
_cell.angle_alpha   90.00
_cell.angle_beta   90.00
_cell.angle_gamma   90.00
#
_symmetry.space_group_name_H-M   'P 1'
#
loop_
_entity.id
_entity.type
_entity.pdbx_description
1 polymer ?
#
loop_
_entity_poly.entity_id
_entity_poly.type
_entity_poly.pdbx_seq_one_letter_code
_entity_poly.pdbx_strand_id
1 'polypeptide(L)'
;MFEIEQGVRQGGAISADLYKLYVNPLLNILSGTGLGGHIGDIGCCAPTCADDVAIISNNPMELQMLIDIAANFSKREGYTLQPTKSVVIPISTSTKSIEIDENIWNINKNPMPVVEHSTHIGIQKCQKNSAKLTAEENMKKSETITL
;
A
#
# COMPACT_ATOMS: atom_id res chain seq x y z
N MET A 1 -5.27 -36.43 0.35
CA MET A 1 -5.23 -35.11 1.01
C MET A 1 -3.82 -34.60 0.83
N PHE A 2 -3.63 -33.43 0.22
CA PHE A 2 -2.30 -32.88 -0.01
C PHE A 2 -1.91 -32.01 1.18
N GLU A 3 -0.66 -32.14 1.61
CA GLU A 3 -0.10 -31.34 2.70
C GLU A 3 0.22 -29.94 2.16
N ILE A 4 -0.23 -28.91 2.87
CA ILE A 4 0.06 -27.51 2.53
C ILE A 4 1.24 -27.09 3.40
N GLU A 5 2.41 -26.95 2.79
CA GLU A 5 3.65 -26.58 3.49
C GLU A 5 3.76 -25.06 3.73
N GLN A 6 3.05 -24.24 2.96
CA GLN A 6 3.11 -22.78 3.03
C GLN A 6 1.76 -22.10 2.85
N GLY A 7 1.58 -20.99 3.57
CA GLY A 7 0.39 -20.15 3.52
C GLY A 7 -0.73 -20.61 4.47
N VAL A 8 -1.80 -19.82 4.51
CA VAL A 8 -3.01 -20.11 5.27
C VAL A 8 -4.18 -20.35 4.32
N ARG A 9 -5.06 -21.27 4.68
CA ARG A 9 -6.23 -21.59 3.84
C ARG A 9 -7.20 -20.40 3.79
N GLN A 10 -7.58 -19.96 2.59
CA GLN A 10 -8.62 -18.94 2.44
C GLN A 10 -9.97 -19.45 2.99
N GLY A 11 -10.68 -18.60 3.74
CA GLY A 11 -11.94 -18.97 4.39
C GLY A 11 -11.78 -19.81 5.66
N GLY A 12 -10.56 -20.06 6.12
CA GLY A 12 -10.31 -20.61 7.45
C GLY A 12 -10.63 -19.58 8.54
N ALA A 13 -11.29 -20.01 9.62
CA ALA A 13 -11.72 -19.12 10.71
C ALA A 13 -10.56 -18.34 11.34
N ILE A 14 -9.38 -18.95 11.46
CA ILE A 14 -8.19 -18.35 12.07
C ILE A 14 -7.24 -17.69 11.06
N SER A 15 -7.48 -17.84 9.76
CA SER A 15 -6.55 -17.39 8.72
C SER A 15 -6.33 -15.88 8.75
N ALA A 16 -7.38 -15.11 9.06
CA ALA A 16 -7.30 -13.67 9.19
C ALA A 16 -6.42 -13.23 10.38
N ASP A 17 -6.49 -13.94 11.51
CA ASP A 17 -5.71 -13.58 12.70
C ASP A 17 -4.24 -14.01 12.56
N LEU A 18 -3.99 -15.16 11.94
CA LEU A 18 -2.63 -15.58 11.59
C LEU A 18 -1.96 -14.57 10.64
N TYR A 19 -2.71 -14.08 9.66
CA TYR A 19 -2.22 -13.03 8.76
C TYR A 19 -1.87 -11.73 9.52
N LYS A 20 -2.76 -11.27 10.41
CA LYS A 20 -2.49 -10.07 11.24
C LYS A 20 -1.24 -10.24 12.09
N LEU A 21 -1.07 -11.40 12.73
CA LEU A 21 0.12 -11.70 13.54
C LEU A 21 1.40 -11.65 12.69
N TYR A 22 1.31 -12.13 11.45
CA TYR A 22 2.43 -12.19 10.52
C TYR A 22 2.85 -10.80 9.98
N VAL A 23 1.90 -9.91 9.69
CA VAL A 23 2.20 -8.55 9.18
C VAL A 23 2.56 -7.56 10.30
N ASN A 24 2.12 -7.79 11.54
CA ASN A 24 2.34 -6.85 12.65
C ASN A 24 3.82 -6.48 12.90
N PRO A 25 4.80 -7.39 12.82
CA PRO A 25 6.21 -7.03 12.94
C PRO A 25 6.68 -6.04 11.85
N LEU A 26 6.16 -6.14 10.62
CA LEU A 26 6.46 -5.15 9.57
C LEU A 26 5.96 -3.77 9.99
N LEU A 27 4.71 -3.69 10.47
CA LEU A 27 4.11 -2.43 10.89
C LEU A 27 4.89 -1.79 12.05
N ASN A 28 5.33 -2.59 13.02
CA ASN A 28 6.16 -2.12 14.13
C ASN A 28 7.51 -1.58 13.65
N ILE A 29 8.15 -2.24 12.68
CA ILE A 29 9.41 -1.77 12.09
C ILE A 29 9.18 -0.43 11.38
N LEU A 30 8.16 -0.34 10.53
CA LEU A 30 7.85 0.88 9.79
C LEU A 30 7.53 2.05 10.74
N SER A 31 6.70 1.83 11.76
CA SER A 31 6.38 2.86 12.75
C SER A 31 7.57 3.24 13.62
N GLY A 32 8.47 2.28 13.92
CA GLY A 32 9.66 2.51 14.74
C GLY A 32 10.75 3.32 14.05
N THR A 33 10.67 3.53 12.74
CA THR A 33 11.65 4.34 11.99
C THR A 33 11.54 5.85 12.29
N GLY A 34 10.35 6.33 12.68
CA GLY A 34 10.05 7.76 12.75
C GLY A 34 9.99 8.46 11.38
N LEU A 35 10.01 7.71 10.28
CA LEU A 35 9.94 8.24 8.91
C LEU A 35 8.51 8.20 8.36
N GLY A 36 8.25 9.05 7.37
CA GLY A 36 6.99 9.05 6.63
C GLY A 36 5.90 9.95 7.22
N GLY A 37 4.64 9.59 6.97
CA GLY A 37 3.48 10.39 7.29
C GLY A 37 3.15 10.44 8.78
N HIS A 38 2.87 11.63 9.30
CA HIS A 38 2.49 11.86 10.70
C HIS A 38 1.22 12.71 10.80
N ILE A 39 0.41 12.44 11.82
CA ILE A 39 -0.73 13.27 12.23
C ILE A 39 -0.43 13.80 13.63
N GLY A 40 0.03 15.05 13.71
CA GLY A 40 0.63 15.57 14.94
C GLY A 40 1.84 14.71 15.33
N ASP A 41 1.85 14.22 16.57
CA ASP A 41 2.93 13.36 17.09
C ASP A 41 2.70 11.87 16.81
N ILE A 42 1.66 11.51 16.06
CA ILE A 42 1.29 10.12 15.78
C ILE A 42 1.82 9.71 14.41
N GLY A 43 2.74 8.75 14.38
CA GLY A 43 3.21 8.12 13.14
C GLY A 43 2.09 7.32 12.47
N CYS A 44 1.78 7.65 11.22
CA CYS A 44 0.70 7.07 10.41
C CYS A 44 1.22 6.61 9.04
N CYS A 45 2.47 6.14 8.99
CA CYS A 45 3.17 5.86 7.74
C CYS A 45 2.68 4.61 7.00
N ALA A 46 1.98 3.68 7.66
CA ALA A 46 1.65 2.36 7.09
C ALA A 46 0.21 1.86 7.36
N PRO A 47 -0.86 2.61 7.00
CA PRO A 47 -2.22 2.09 7.04
C PRO A 47 -2.34 0.80 6.21
N THR A 48 -2.90 -0.25 6.82
CA THR A 48 -2.91 -1.61 6.27
C THR A 48 -4.28 -2.25 6.40
N CYS A 49 -4.69 -2.99 5.36
CA CYS A 49 -5.89 -3.81 5.38
C CYS A 49 -5.65 -5.08 4.57
N ALA A 50 -5.73 -6.25 5.22
CA ALA A 50 -5.34 -7.51 4.61
C ALA A 50 -3.95 -7.38 3.95
N ASP A 51 -3.78 -7.91 2.74
CA ASP A 51 -2.53 -7.89 1.95
C ASP A 51 -2.16 -6.51 1.39
N ASP A 52 -3.04 -5.52 1.47
CA ASP A 52 -2.77 -4.15 1.02
C ASP A 52 -2.15 -3.31 2.16
N VAL A 53 -0.91 -2.86 1.94
CA VAL A 53 -0.23 -1.87 2.79
C VAL A 53 -0.06 -0.59 1.99
N ALA A 54 -0.61 0.52 2.49
CA ALA A 54 -0.38 1.84 1.94
C ALA A 54 0.73 2.54 2.74
N ILE A 55 1.78 2.99 2.06
CA ILE A 55 2.87 3.75 2.68
C ILE A 55 2.69 5.24 2.36
N ILE A 56 2.75 6.08 3.39
CA ILE A 56 2.55 7.53 3.29
C ILE A 56 3.81 8.24 3.76
N SER A 57 4.24 9.25 3.01
CA SER A 57 5.36 10.12 3.36
C SER A 57 5.20 11.50 2.73
N ASN A 58 5.75 12.53 3.38
CA ASN A 58 5.91 13.88 2.82
C ASN A 58 7.28 14.08 2.14
N ASN A 59 8.20 13.13 2.31
CA ASN A 59 9.55 13.15 1.78
C ASN A 59 9.76 11.96 0.82
N PRO A 60 10.13 12.20 -0.45
CA PRO A 60 10.31 11.13 -1.40
C PRO A 60 11.36 10.08 -1.01
N MET A 61 12.47 10.52 -0.41
CA MET A 61 13.54 9.60 0.02
C MET A 61 13.06 8.70 1.16
N GLU A 62 12.32 9.25 2.11
CA GLU A 62 11.73 8.47 3.20
C GLU A 62 10.71 7.45 2.69
N LEU A 63 9.92 7.80 1.67
CA LEU A 63 9.00 6.86 1.05
C LEU A 63 9.75 5.67 0.46
N GLN A 64 10.83 5.91 -0.28
CA GLN A 64 11.63 4.82 -0.86
C GLN A 64 12.32 3.99 0.23
N MET A 65 12.84 4.61 1.29
CA MET A 65 13.41 3.88 2.43
C MET A 65 12.38 2.96 3.10
N LEU A 66 11.14 3.42 3.28
CA LEU A 66 10.05 2.61 3.83
C LEU A 66 9.67 1.46 2.89
N ILE A 67 9.66 1.70 1.58
CA ILE A 67 9.45 0.65 0.56
C ILE A 67 10.57 -0.39 0.63
N ASP A 68 11.84 0.03 0.77
CA ASP A 68 12.98 -0.87 0.88
C ASP A 68 12.93 -1.73 2.15
N ILE A 69 12.49 -1.14 3.27
CA ILE A 69 12.25 -1.88 4.53
C ILE A 69 11.18 -2.96 4.31
N ALA A 70 10.05 -2.61 3.68
CA ALA A 70 8.99 -3.56 3.38
C ALA A 70 9.46 -4.67 2.42
N ALA A 71 10.24 -4.32 1.39
CA ALA A 71 10.81 -5.28 0.45
C ALA A 71 11.78 -6.25 1.13
N ASN A 72 12.69 -5.74 1.98
CA ASN A 72 13.63 -6.55 2.74
C ASN A 72 12.92 -7.48 3.75
N PHE A 73 11.89 -6.97 4.43
CA PHE A 73 11.07 -7.76 5.33
C PHE A 73 10.37 -8.89 4.57
N SER A 74 9.72 -8.59 3.43
CA SER A 74 9.02 -9.59 2.63
C SER A 74 9.94 -10.74 2.20
N LYS A 75 11.15 -10.39 1.76
CA LYS A 75 12.18 -11.37 1.39
C LYS A 75 12.59 -12.26 2.57
N ARG A 76 12.73 -11.68 3.77
CA ARG A 76 13.09 -12.43 4.99
C ARG A 76 11.99 -13.40 5.40
N GLU A 77 10.74 -12.96 5.35
CA GLU A 77 9.59 -13.75 5.81
C GLU A 77 9.07 -14.73 4.74
N GLY A 78 9.56 -14.64 3.50
CA GLY A 78 9.27 -15.59 2.43
C GLY A 78 8.06 -15.25 1.57
N TYR A 79 7.67 -13.97 1.48
CA TYR A 79 6.64 -13.49 0.56
C TYR A 79 7.18 -12.39 -0.37
N THR A 80 6.44 -12.10 -1.45
CA THR A 80 6.88 -11.16 -2.49
C THR A 80 5.87 -10.04 -2.68
N LEU A 81 6.36 -8.80 -2.61
CA LEU A 81 5.60 -7.62 -3.05
C LEU A 81 5.59 -7.55 -4.58
N GLN A 82 4.47 -7.15 -5.18
CA GLN A 82 4.28 -7.13 -6.64
C GLN A 82 4.52 -5.72 -7.20
N PRO A 83 5.69 -5.42 -7.80
CA PRO A 83 6.04 -4.06 -8.21
C PRO A 83 5.06 -3.46 -9.23
N THR A 84 4.51 -4.29 -10.12
CA THR A 84 3.55 -3.87 -11.14
C THR A 84 2.15 -3.57 -10.60
N LYS A 85 1.81 -4.07 -9.40
CA LYS A 85 0.54 -3.78 -8.72
C LYS A 85 0.68 -2.76 -7.61
N SER A 86 1.90 -2.56 -7.10
CA SER A 86 2.22 -1.54 -6.11
C SER A 86 2.45 -0.20 -6.81
N VAL A 87 1.53 0.74 -6.64
CA VAL A 87 1.53 2.02 -7.36
C VAL A 87 1.87 3.19 -6.44
N VAL A 88 2.44 4.26 -7.00
CA VAL A 88 2.71 5.52 -6.28
C VAL A 88 1.73 6.59 -6.73
N ILE A 89 1.12 7.29 -5.78
CA ILE A 89 0.20 8.41 -6.05
C ILE A 89 0.81 9.68 -5.47
N PRO A 90 1.36 10.58 -6.30
CA PRO A 90 1.85 11.87 -5.84
C PRO A 90 0.68 12.76 -5.41
N ILE A 91 0.69 13.22 -4.15
CA ILE A 91 -0.32 14.16 -3.64
C ILE A 91 0.37 15.49 -3.36
N SER A 92 0.21 16.45 -4.27
CA SER A 92 0.67 17.83 -4.04
C SER A 92 -0.48 18.72 -3.57
N THR A 93 -0.26 19.44 -2.47
CA THR A 93 -1.15 20.49 -1.95
C THR A 93 -0.81 21.88 -2.51
N SER A 94 0.32 22.03 -3.21
CA SER A 94 0.83 23.31 -3.72
C SER A 94 1.00 23.29 -5.24
N THR A 95 0.92 24.46 -5.87
CA THR A 95 1.15 24.65 -7.31
C THR A 95 2.60 24.43 -7.74
N LYS A 96 3.55 24.32 -6.80
CA LYS A 96 4.92 23.90 -7.11
C LYS A 96 4.96 22.40 -7.37
N SER A 97 5.18 22.04 -8.62
CA SER A 97 5.58 20.69 -9.02
C SER A 97 6.92 20.36 -8.36
N ILE A 98 6.94 19.35 -7.50
CA ILE A 98 8.19 18.68 -7.17
C ILE A 98 8.50 17.81 -8.39
N GLU A 99 9.59 18.11 -9.09
CA GLU A 99 10.13 17.20 -10.10
C GLU A 99 10.68 15.98 -9.35
N ILE A 100 9.89 14.91 -9.33
CA ILE A 100 10.30 13.62 -8.79
C ILE A 100 10.81 12.81 -9.97
N ASP A 101 12.06 12.37 -9.93
CA ASP A 101 12.58 11.41 -10.90
C ASP A 101 11.75 10.13 -10.81
N GLU A 102 11.08 9.78 -11.91
CA GLU A 102 10.20 8.61 -12.01
C GLU A 102 10.94 7.31 -11.70
N ASN A 103 12.27 7.28 -11.79
CA ASN A 103 13.09 6.11 -11.53
C ASN A 103 13.42 5.91 -10.04
N ILE A 104 13.00 6.81 -9.14
CA ILE A 104 13.24 6.64 -7.70
C ILE A 104 12.46 5.43 -7.18
N TRP A 105 11.23 5.23 -7.64
CA TRP A 105 10.30 4.26 -7.08
C TRP A 105 10.55 2.85 -7.57
N ASN A 106 11.06 2.00 -6.68
CA ASN A 106 11.30 0.62 -7.04
C ASN A 106 11.12 -0.34 -5.86
N ILE A 107 10.72 -1.57 -6.16
CA ILE A 107 10.71 -2.71 -5.24
C ILE A 107 11.73 -3.71 -5.76
N ASN A 108 12.80 -3.93 -5.00
CA ASN A 108 13.90 -4.83 -5.39
C ASN A 108 14.44 -4.50 -6.79
N LYS A 109 14.65 -3.21 -7.12
CA LYS A 109 15.10 -2.71 -8.44
C LYS A 109 14.07 -2.83 -9.58
N ASN A 110 12.85 -3.29 -9.31
CA ASN A 110 11.79 -3.28 -10.30
C ASN A 110 10.98 -1.99 -10.13
N PRO A 111 10.80 -1.18 -11.20
CA PRO A 111 10.12 0.10 -11.10
C PRO A 111 8.64 -0.07 -10.72
N MET A 112 8.15 0.88 -9.95
CA MET A 112 6.73 1.00 -9.61
C MET A 112 6.06 2.05 -10.52
N PRO A 113 4.85 1.80 -11.03
CA PRO A 113 4.13 2.81 -11.81
C PRO A 113 3.68 3.98 -10.93
N VAL A 114 3.89 5.20 -11.42
CA VAL A 114 3.29 6.41 -10.87
C VAL A 114 1.94 6.63 -11.54
N VAL A 115 0.89 6.76 -10.74
CA VAL A 115 -0.50 6.87 -11.25
C VAL A 115 -1.21 8.06 -10.61
N GLU A 116 -2.19 8.61 -11.34
CA GLU A 116 -3.02 9.71 -10.81
C GLU A 116 -4.05 9.24 -9.77
N HIS A 117 -4.49 7.97 -9.88
CA HIS A 117 -5.49 7.39 -9.00
C HIS A 117 -5.26 5.89 -8.78
N SER A 118 -5.68 5.41 -7.61
CA SER A 118 -5.73 3.97 -7.28
C SER A 118 -6.80 3.70 -6.21
N THR A 119 -7.38 2.50 -6.25
CA THR A 119 -8.31 2.05 -5.21
C THR A 119 -7.55 1.47 -4.01
N HIS A 120 -7.91 1.90 -2.79
CA HIS A 120 -7.48 1.24 -1.56
C HIS A 120 -8.69 1.06 -0.63
N ILE A 121 -9.02 -0.18 -0.28
CA ILE A 121 -10.19 -0.55 0.54
C ILE A 121 -11.51 0.00 -0.05
N GLY A 122 -11.68 -0.13 -1.36
CA GLY A 122 -12.88 0.36 -2.07
C GLY A 122 -13.01 1.89 -2.14
N ILE A 123 -12.00 2.65 -1.72
CA ILE A 123 -11.97 4.11 -1.81
C ILE A 123 -10.96 4.51 -2.88
N GLN A 124 -11.39 5.35 -3.83
CA GLN A 124 -10.48 5.95 -4.82
C GLN A 124 -9.60 7.00 -4.15
N LYS A 125 -8.29 6.80 -4.23
CA LYS A 125 -7.26 7.73 -3.80
C LYS A 125 -6.74 8.46 -5.03
N CYS A 126 -6.80 9.78 -5.00
CA CYS A 126 -6.31 10.66 -6.06
C CYS A 126 -6.04 12.05 -5.47
N GLN A 127 -5.33 12.90 -6.21
CA GLN A 127 -5.00 14.26 -5.77
C GLN A 127 -6.24 15.16 -5.63
N LYS A 128 -7.28 14.97 -6.47
CA LYS A 128 -8.49 15.81 -6.50
C LYS A 128 -9.75 14.96 -6.57
N ASN A 129 -10.76 15.30 -5.78
CA ASN A 129 -12.14 14.75 -5.87
C ASN A 129 -12.30 13.24 -5.58
N SER A 130 -11.48 12.68 -4.68
CA SER A 130 -11.56 11.29 -4.20
C SER A 130 -13.00 10.81 -3.90
N ALA A 131 -13.79 11.60 -3.16
CA ALA A 131 -15.15 11.22 -2.75
C ALA A 131 -16.13 11.11 -3.93
N LYS A 132 -16.07 12.04 -4.89
CA LYS A 132 -16.96 12.06 -6.06
C LYS A 132 -16.64 10.90 -7.01
N LEU A 133 -15.35 10.68 -7.28
CA LEU A 133 -14.88 9.58 -8.11
C LEU A 133 -15.24 8.21 -7.50
N THR A 134 -15.10 8.07 -6.18
CA THR A 134 -15.50 6.84 -5.47
C THR A 134 -17.00 6.57 -5.63
N ALA A 135 -17.85 7.60 -5.50
CA ALA A 135 -19.30 7.45 -5.67
C ALA A 135 -19.68 7.06 -7.10
N GLU A 136 -19.07 7.69 -8.11
CA GLU A 136 -19.33 7.41 -9.54
C GLU A 136 -18.91 5.98 -9.94
N GLU A 137 -17.76 5.49 -9.47
CA GLU A 137 -17.34 4.11 -9.74
C GLU A 137 -18.23 3.08 -9.04
N ASN A 138 -18.64 3.34 -7.80
CA ASN A 138 -19.53 2.44 -7.06
C ASN A 138 -20.89 2.34 -7.76
N MET A 139 -21.40 3.44 -8.32
CA MET A 139 -22.60 3.43 -9.17
C MET A 139 -22.41 2.56 -10.41
N LYS A 140 -21.32 2.74 -11.19
CA LYS A 140 -21.04 1.93 -12.38
C LYS A 140 -20.88 0.42 -12.10
N LYS A 141 -20.24 0.07 -10.98
CA LYS A 141 -20.08 -1.35 -10.57
C LYS A 141 -21.44 -1.97 -10.23
N SER A 142 -22.34 -1.22 -9.60
CA SER A 142 -23.69 -1.71 -9.29
C SER A 142 -24.53 -1.97 -10.54
N GLU A 143 -24.35 -1.16 -11.59
CA GLU A 143 -25.05 -1.32 -12.87
C GLU A 143 -24.56 -2.56 -13.64
N THR A 144 -23.26 -2.87 -13.56
CA THR A 144 -22.67 -4.03 -14.26
C THR A 144 -23.09 -5.37 -13.66
N ILE A 145 -23.46 -5.42 -12.37
CA ILE A 145 -23.85 -6.66 -11.67
C ILE A 145 -25.31 -7.06 -11.96
N THR A 146 -26.09 -6.19 -12.63
CA THR A 146 -27.53 -6.41 -12.87
C THR A 146 -27.84 -6.98 -14.28
N LEU A 147 -26.82 -7.44 -15.03
CA LEU A 147 -26.93 -8.11 -16.33
C LEU A 147 -26.30 -9.50 -16.28
#